data_AF-A0AAJ2NTR7-F1
#
_entry.id   AF-A0AAJ2NTR7-F1
#
_cell.length_a   1.000
_cell.length_b   1.000
_cell.length_c   1.000
_cell.angle_alpha   90.00
_cell.angle_beta   90.00
_cell.angle_gamma   90.00
#
_symmetry.space_group_name_H-M   'P 1'
#
loop_
_entity.id
_entity.type
_entity.pdbx_description
1 polymer ?
#
loop_
_entity_poly.entity_id
_entity_poly.type
_entity_poly.pdbx_seq_one_letter_code
_entity_poly.pdbx_strand_id
1 'polypeptide(L)' 'DRLGEEGYEVLSIHMTGKLSGTVRSAESAAQMTNTKVTVVDTKFISKALSFQVKEAAEMANKGKSLEEIKERQEAVRDH' A
#
# COMPACT_ATOMS: atom_id res chain seq x y z
N ASP A 1 13.49 -4.14 4.03
CA ASP A 1 14.82 -4.04 4.64
C ASP A 1 15.47 -2.70 4.38
N ARG A 2 16.03 -2.39 3.20
CA ARG A 2 16.69 -1.08 2.95
C ARG A 2 15.91 0.14 3.46
N LEU A 3 14.63 0.27 3.09
CA LEU A 3 13.79 1.38 3.56
C LEU A 3 13.56 1.38 5.08
N GLY A 4 13.42 0.20 5.68
CA GLY A 4 13.28 0.06 7.13
C GLY A 4 14.56 0.40 7.89
N GLU A 5 15.73 0.06 7.34
CA GLU A 5 17.04 0.44 7.87
C GLU A 5 17.27 1.96 7.81
N GLU A 6 16.69 2.62 6.82
CA GLU A 6 16.63 4.09 6.71
C GLU A 6 15.58 4.72 7.67
N GLY A 7 14.85 3.90 8.43
CA GLY A 7 13.84 4.35 9.40
C GLY A 7 12.45 4.59 8.81
N TYR A 8 12.21 4.22 7.55
CA TYR A 8 10.91 4.39 6.92
C TYR A 8 9.95 3.24 7.22
N GLU A 9 8.68 3.60 7.36
CA GLU A 9 7.56 2.67 7.23
C GLU A 9 7.17 2.54 5.76
N VAL A 10 6.68 1.36 5.36
CA VAL A 10 6.35 1.07 3.96
C VAL A 10 4.86 0.76 3.81
N LEU A 11 4.21 1.45 2.88
CA LEU A 11 2.88 1.11 2.39
C LEU A 11 3.01 0.46 1.00
N SER A 12 2.71 -0.84 0.91
CA SER A 12 2.81 -1.64 -0.31
C SER A 12 1.42 -1.83 -0.95
N ILE A 13 1.16 -1.13 -2.05
CA ILE A 13 -0.15 -1.08 -2.71
C ILE A 13 -0.15 -1.97 -3.94
N HIS A 14 -1.12 -2.88 -4.05
CA HIS A 14 -1.18 -3.89 -5.11
C HIS A 14 -2.52 -3.94 -5.83
N MET A 15 -2.47 -4.45 -7.07
CA MET A 15 -3.67 -4.84 -7.81
C MET A 15 -4.48 -5.91 -7.10
N THR A 16 -5.71 -6.14 -7.57
CA THR A 16 -6.61 -7.11 -6.94
C THR A 16 -6.03 -8.51 -6.78
N GLY A 17 -6.12 -9.05 -5.56
CA GLY A 17 -5.77 -10.43 -5.25
C GLY A 17 -6.63 -11.48 -5.96
N LYS A 18 -7.78 -11.08 -6.55
CA LYS A 18 -8.64 -11.98 -7.34
C LYS A 18 -8.03 -12.37 -8.69
N LEU A 19 -7.11 -11.56 -9.22
CA LEU A 19 -6.50 -11.76 -10.54
C LEU A 19 -5.02 -12.12 -10.46
N SER A 20 -4.36 -11.82 -9.34
CA SER A 20 -2.92 -12.02 -9.18
C SER A 20 -2.56 -12.38 -7.75
N GLY A 21 -1.61 -13.30 -7.57
CA GLY A 21 -1.06 -13.64 -6.25
C GLY A 21 -0.11 -12.57 -5.68
N THR A 22 0.17 -11.48 -6.41
CA THR A 22 1.16 -10.46 -6.03
C THR A 22 0.93 -9.86 -4.64
N VAL A 23 -0.31 -9.54 -4.28
CA VAL A 23 -0.62 -9.01 -2.94
C VAL A 23 -0.32 -10.02 -1.83
N ARG A 24 -0.59 -11.31 -2.06
CA ARG A 24 -0.28 -12.39 -1.10
C ARG A 24 1.22 -12.60 -0.96
N SER A 25 1.96 -12.52 -2.06
CA SER A 25 3.43 -12.55 -2.01
C SER A 25 3.99 -11.39 -1.19
N ALA A 26 3.40 -10.19 -1.33
CA ALA A 26 3.78 -9.03 -0.52
C ALA A 26 3.42 -9.21 0.96
N GLU A 27 2.26 -9.79 1.29
CA GLU A 27 1.86 -10.13 2.66
C GLU A 27 2.83 -11.13 3.29
N SER A 28 3.20 -12.20 2.58
CA SER A 28 4.23 -13.15 3.05
C SER A 28 5.56 -12.44 3.30
N ALA A 29 6.02 -11.61 2.36
CA ALA A 29 7.27 -10.88 2.52
C ALA A 29 7.23 -9.91 3.71
N ALA A 30 6.10 -9.24 3.94
CA ALA A 30 5.89 -8.34 5.07
C ALA A 30 6.01 -9.05 6.43
N GLN A 31 5.66 -10.34 6.51
CA GLN A 31 5.82 -11.16 7.73
C GLN A 31 7.26 -11.63 7.96
N MET A 32 8.10 -11.62 6.92
CA MET A 32 9.48 -12.12 6.96
C MET A 32 10.50 -11.00 7.24
N THR A 33 10.10 -9.73 7.16
CA THR A 33 10.97 -8.56 7.35
C THR A 33 10.77 -7.92 8.72
N ASN A 34 11.81 -7.27 9.25
CA ASN A 34 11.70 -6.38 10.41
C ASN A 34 11.17 -4.98 10.04
N THR A 35 11.03 -4.68 8.75
CA THR A 35 10.48 -3.39 8.27
C THR A 35 8.99 -3.34 8.59
N LYS A 36 8.48 -2.21 9.11
CA LYS A 36 7.04 -2.02 9.29
C LYS A 36 6.38 -1.81 7.92
N VAL A 37 5.86 -2.90 7.36
CA VAL A 37 5.18 -2.91 6.06
C VAL A 37 3.67 -3.10 6.26
N THR A 38 2.88 -2.20 5.69
CA THR A 38 1.43 -2.41 5.50
C THR A 38 1.16 -2.73 4.05
N VAL A 39 0.47 -3.85 3.80
CA VAL A 39 0.09 -4.28 2.45
C VAL A 39 -1.39 -3.95 2.22
N VAL A 40 -1.71 -3.43 1.04
CA VAL A 40 -3.07 -3.05 0.64
C VAL A 40 -3.45 -3.71 -0.69
N ASP A 41 -4.54 -4.47 -0.69
CA ASP A 41 -5.26 -4.88 -1.89
C ASP A 41 -6.22 -3.75 -2.31
N THR A 42 -5.92 -3.09 -3.43
CA THR A 42 -6.78 -2.01 -3.96
C THR A 42 -8.13 -2.48 -4.45
N LYS A 43 -8.29 -3.77 -4.80
CA LYS A 43 -9.41 -4.35 -5.55
C LYS A 43 -9.58 -3.82 -6.98
N PHE A 44 -8.60 -3.07 -7.51
CA PHE A 44 -8.62 -2.57 -8.88
C PHE A 44 -7.41 -3.02 -9.71
N ILE A 45 -7.42 -2.64 -10.99
CA ILE A 45 -6.34 -2.81 -11.95
C ILE A 45 -6.16 -1.51 -12.77
N SER A 46 -5.06 -1.41 -13.53
CA SER A 46 -4.84 -0.35 -14.53
C SER A 46 -4.98 1.07 -13.94
N LYS A 47 -5.79 1.94 -14.56
CA LYS A 47 -5.91 3.36 -14.18
C LYS A 47 -6.44 3.57 -12.77
N ALA A 48 -7.42 2.77 -12.31
CA ALA A 48 -7.98 2.91 -10.97
C ALA A 48 -6.94 2.59 -9.88
N LEU A 49 -6.11 1.56 -10.08
CA LEU A 49 -4.94 1.31 -9.24
C LEU A 49 -3.99 2.51 -9.26
N SER A 50 -3.73 3.11 -10.43
CA SER A 50 -2.82 4.25 -10.52
C SER A 50 -3.31 5.49 -9.74
N PHE A 51 -4.62 5.72 -9.66
CA PHE A 51 -5.20 6.82 -8.87
C PHE A 51 -4.98 6.60 -7.38
N GLN A 52 -5.25 5.40 -6.88
CA GLN A 52 -4.99 5.02 -5.49
C GLN A 52 -3.51 5.19 -5.10
N VAL A 53 -2.60 4.73 -5.94
CA VAL A 53 -1.14 4.87 -5.68
C VAL A 53 -0.70 6.34 -5.67
N LYS A 54 -1.17 7.14 -6.63
CA LYS A 54 -0.82 8.58 -6.70
C LYS A 54 -1.32 9.33 -5.49
N GLU A 55 -2.56 9.08 -5.09
CA GLU A 55 -3.16 9.73 -3.93
C GLU A 55 -2.42 9.37 -2.63
N ALA A 56 -2.09 8.08 -2.42
CA ALA A 56 -1.27 7.67 -1.27
C ALA A 56 0.10 8.36 -1.26
N ALA A 57 0.76 8.44 -2.41
CA ALA A 57 2.06 9.10 -2.54
C ALA A 57 1.98 10.61 -2.25
N GLU A 58 0.94 11.28 -2.75
CA GLU A 58 0.70 12.71 -2.47
C GLU A 58 0.43 12.97 -0.99
N MET A 59 -0.35 12.09 -0.32
CA MET A 59 -0.60 12.20 1.11
C MET A 59 0.67 11.96 1.93
N ALA A 60 1.46 10.93 1.59
CA ALA A 60 2.74 10.66 2.23
C ALA A 60 3.70 11.86 2.11
N ASN A 61 3.79 12.47 0.92
CA ASN A 61 4.59 13.67 0.69
C ASN A 61 4.11 14.90 1.50
N LYS A 62 2.82 14.93 1.87
CA LYS A 62 2.24 15.96 2.75
C LYS A 62 2.43 15.65 4.25
N GLY A 63 3.14 14.57 4.59
CA GLY A 63 3.41 14.16 5.96
C GLY A 63 2.21 13.54 6.68
N LYS A 64 1.23 13.02 5.92
CA LYS A 64 0.08 12.30 6.49
C LYS A 64 0.49 10.97 7.11
N SER A 65 -0.18 10.58 8.19
CA SER A 65 0.10 9.31 8.85
C SER A 65 -0.32 8.13 7.99
N LEU A 66 0.24 6.95 8.28
CA LEU A 66 -0.13 5.72 7.60
C LEU A 66 -1.62 5.40 7.77
N GLU A 67 -2.17 5.63 8.96
CA GLU A 67 -3.59 5.45 9.26
C GLU A 67 -4.47 6.38 8.41
N GLU A 68 -4.15 7.67 8.32
CA GLU A 68 -4.89 8.62 7.47
C GLU A 68 -4.87 8.18 5.99
N ILE A 69 -3.73 7.69 5.51
CA ILE A 69 -3.60 7.20 4.13
C ILE A 69 -4.45 5.95 3.93
N LYS A 70 -4.43 4.99 4.86
CA LYS A 70 -5.23 3.77 4.76
C LYS A 70 -6.73 4.06 4.75
N GLU A 71 -7.21 4.91 5.65
CA GLU A 71 -8.62 5.31 5.69
C GLU A 71 -9.03 5.94 4.36
N ARG A 72 -8.17 6.77 3.76
CA ARG A 72 -8.44 7.34 2.44
C ARG A 72 -8.49 6.28 1.33
N GLN A 73 -7.56 5.32 1.34
CA GLN A 73 -7.55 4.22 0.37
C GLN A 73 -8.82 3.36 0.47
N GLU A 74 -9.31 3.10 1.69
CA GLU A 74 -10.56 2.38 1.90
C GLU A 74 -11.77 3.18 1.39
N ALA A 75 -11.82 4.48 1.67
CA ALA A 75 -12.88 5.34 1.15
C ALA A 75 -12.91 5.38 -0.39
N VAL A 76 -11.75 5.45 -1.04
CA VAL A 76 -11.63 5.41 -2.52
C VAL A 76 -12.01 4.05 -3.08
N ARG A 77 -11.76 2.97 -2.33
CA ARG A 77 -12.10 1.61 -2.76
C ARG A 77 -13.61 1.35 -2.77
N ASP A 78 -14.31 1.94 -1.81
CA ASP A 78 -15.72 1.68 -1.58
C ASP A 78 -16.66 2.66 -2.32
N HIS A 79 -16.11 3.58 -3.13
CA HIS A 79 -16.82 4.52 -4.01
C HIS A 79 -16.37 4.36 -5.47
#